data_AF-A0A661DWU4-F1
#
_entry.id   AF-A0A661DWU4-F1
#
_cell.length_a   1.000
_cell.length_b   1.000
_cell.length_c   1.000
_cell.angle_alpha   90.00
_cell.angle_beta   90.00
_cell.angle_gamma   90.00
#
_symmetry.space_group_name_H-M   'P 1'
#
loop_
_entity.id
_entity.type
_entity.pdbx_description
1 polymer ?
#
loop_
_entity_poly.entity_id
_entity_poly.type
_entity_poly.pdbx_seq_one_letter_code
_entity_poly.pdbx_strand_id
1 'polypeptide(L)'
;MNTDTNSGVVSRPYPLRIVTAASLFDGHDAAINIMRRLIQGQGVEVIHLGHNRSVDEVVRAAIQEDADAIALSSYQGGHMEYFRYVIDKLASFGASHIQVFGGGGGTITLEEASELQDYGVARIYHPEDGMKMGLVDMIKDLVKRCDNGVVGKNLSEYPERQLAQRLTAIEEDQLSEDELVQERARWKA
;
A
#
# COMPACT_ATOMS: atom_id res chain seq x y z
N MET A 1 24.30 -8.30 29.40
CA MET A 1 23.39 -7.23 29.87
C MET A 1 23.08 -6.40 28.65
N ASN A 2 21.83 -6.46 28.20
CA ASN A 2 21.38 -6.02 26.87
C ASN A 2 21.67 -4.55 26.60
N THR A 3 22.30 -4.28 25.47
CA THR A 3 22.18 -3.02 24.74
C THR A 3 21.13 -3.25 23.66
N ASP A 4 19.86 -3.01 24.00
CA ASP A 4 18.78 -3.03 23.01
C ASP A 4 18.98 -1.86 22.04
N THR A 5 19.56 -2.16 20.89
CA THR A 5 19.56 -1.33 19.70
C THR A 5 18.13 -1.25 19.17
N ASN A 6 17.37 -0.26 19.63
CA ASN A 6 16.08 0.06 19.03
C ASN A 6 16.32 0.74 17.68
N SER A 7 16.52 -0.08 16.65
CA SER A 7 16.75 0.34 15.27
C SER A 7 15.45 0.78 14.60
N GLY A 8 15.28 2.10 14.42
CA GLY A 8 14.52 2.68 13.31
C GLY A 8 13.00 2.51 13.33
N VAL A 9 12.34 2.86 14.43
CA VAL A 9 10.89 3.05 14.43
C VAL A 9 10.56 4.43 13.84
N VAL A 10 9.68 4.42 12.82
CA VAL A 10 9.26 5.55 11.98
C VAL A 10 8.76 6.74 12.82
N SER A 11 9.27 7.94 12.55
CA SER A 11 8.93 9.19 13.27
C SER A 11 7.72 9.92 12.66
N ARG A 12 6.64 9.21 12.34
CA ARG A 12 5.35 9.83 12.01
C ARG A 12 4.42 9.71 13.20
N PRO A 13 3.65 10.78 13.53
CA PRO A 13 2.66 10.71 14.60
C PRO A 13 1.52 9.73 14.28
N TYR A 14 1.29 9.44 12.99
CA TYR A 14 0.27 8.52 12.51
C TYR A 14 0.88 7.37 11.70
N PRO A 15 0.32 6.15 11.80
CA PRO A 15 0.86 4.98 11.13
C PRO A 15 0.62 5.03 9.62
N LEU A 16 1.49 4.33 8.87
CA LEU A 16 1.25 4.10 7.44
C LEU A 16 0.04 3.20 7.24
N ARG A 17 -0.70 3.40 6.15
CA ARG A 17 -1.84 2.56 5.75
C ARG A 17 -1.48 1.76 4.51
N ILE A 18 -1.56 0.43 4.60
CA ILE A 18 -1.26 -0.48 3.50
C ILE A 18 -2.44 -1.42 3.22
N VAL A 19 -2.93 -1.40 1.98
CA VAL A 19 -3.93 -2.36 1.50
C VAL A 19 -3.25 -3.66 1.11
N THR A 20 -3.74 -4.81 1.58
CA THR A 20 -3.19 -6.13 1.24
C THR A 20 -4.25 -7.02 0.59
N ALA A 21 -3.90 -7.67 -0.53
CA ALA A 21 -4.79 -8.59 -1.23
C ALA A 21 -4.01 -9.65 -2.03
N ALA A 22 -4.63 -10.79 -2.30
CA ALA A 22 -4.21 -11.68 -3.38
C ALA A 22 -4.96 -11.34 -4.69
N SER A 23 -4.30 -11.54 -5.83
CA SER A 23 -4.82 -11.18 -7.16
C SER A 23 -6.11 -11.91 -7.53
N LEU A 24 -6.72 -11.50 -8.65
CA LEU A 24 -7.97 -12.09 -9.13
C LEU A 24 -7.79 -13.58 -9.46
N PHE A 25 -8.77 -14.38 -9.04
CA PHE A 25 -8.75 -15.85 -9.12
C PHE A 25 -7.58 -16.53 -8.41
N ASP A 26 -6.85 -15.81 -7.56
CA ASP A 26 -5.81 -16.39 -6.72
C ASP A 26 -6.37 -16.73 -5.33
N GLY A 27 -6.31 -18.01 -4.98
CA GLY A 27 -6.66 -18.53 -3.65
C GLY A 27 -5.47 -18.68 -2.71
N HIS A 28 -4.25 -18.34 -3.14
CA HIS A 28 -3.02 -18.50 -2.34
C HIS A 28 -2.86 -17.36 -1.33
N ASP A 29 -3.69 -17.40 -0.28
CA ASP A 29 -3.69 -16.37 0.75
C ASP A 29 -2.63 -16.60 1.85
N ALA A 30 -1.96 -17.75 1.87
CA ALA A 30 -1.00 -18.12 2.91
C ALA A 30 0.17 -17.12 2.98
N ALA A 31 0.74 -16.75 1.84
CA ALA A 31 1.85 -15.80 1.76
C ALA A 31 1.42 -14.41 2.24
N ILE A 32 0.32 -13.87 1.69
CA ILE A 32 -0.14 -12.53 2.05
C ILE A 32 -0.60 -12.45 3.52
N ASN A 33 -1.12 -13.54 4.10
CA ASN A 33 -1.47 -13.62 5.51
C ASN A 33 -0.25 -13.56 6.44
N ILE A 34 0.88 -14.14 6.04
CA ILE A 34 2.14 -14.01 6.79
C ILE A 34 2.68 -12.58 6.64
N MET A 35 2.74 -12.08 5.40
CA MET A 35 3.26 -10.74 5.11
C MET A 35 2.48 -9.66 5.86
N ARG A 36 1.14 -9.69 5.85
CA ARG A 36 0.33 -8.70 6.58
C ARG A 36 0.60 -8.69 8.08
N ARG A 37 0.84 -9.85 8.71
CA ARG A 37 1.12 -9.94 10.15
C ARG A 37 2.48 -9.31 10.47
N LEU A 38 3.46 -9.51 9.60
CA LEU A 38 4.77 -8.89 9.74
C LEU A 38 4.69 -7.36 9.51
N ILE A 39 3.91 -6.92 8.52
CA ILE A 39 3.66 -5.49 8.25
C ILE A 39 2.99 -4.84 9.47
N GLN A 40 1.94 -5.45 10.02
CA GLN A 40 1.30 -5.01 11.27
C GLN A 40 2.29 -4.96 12.44
N GLY A 41 3.20 -5.94 12.52
CA GLY A 41 4.27 -5.96 13.52
C GLY A 41 5.28 -4.81 13.41
N GLN A 42 5.32 -4.07 12.29
CA GLN A 42 6.11 -2.85 12.13
C GLN A 42 5.33 -1.57 12.48
N GLY A 43 4.12 -1.67 13.03
CA GLY A 43 3.30 -0.51 13.41
C GLY A 43 2.52 0.11 12.24
N VAL A 44 2.29 -0.65 11.18
CA VAL A 44 1.52 -0.23 10.00
C VAL A 44 0.06 -0.67 10.15
N GLU A 45 -0.88 0.21 9.80
CA GLU A 45 -2.28 -0.14 9.66
C GLU A 45 -2.51 -0.91 8.36
N VAL A 46 -3.09 -2.10 8.49
CA VAL A 46 -3.29 -2.99 7.34
C VAL A 46 -4.76 -3.20 7.06
N ILE A 47 -5.19 -2.75 5.89
CA ILE A 47 -6.51 -3.01 5.34
C ILE A 47 -6.42 -4.29 4.50
N HIS A 48 -6.86 -5.40 5.07
CA HIS A 48 -6.75 -6.71 4.43
C HIS A 48 -8.03 -7.08 3.68
N LEU A 49 -7.94 -7.20 2.36
CA LEU A 49 -9.07 -7.56 1.50
C LEU A 49 -9.22 -9.08 1.30
N GLY A 50 -8.27 -9.89 1.76
CA GLY A 50 -8.26 -11.33 1.53
C GLY A 50 -7.74 -11.70 0.14
N HIS A 51 -8.39 -12.65 -0.51
CA HIS A 51 -7.97 -13.24 -1.78
C HIS A 51 -9.03 -13.09 -2.87
N ASN A 52 -8.69 -13.46 -4.12
CA ASN A 52 -9.57 -13.34 -5.29
C ASN A 52 -10.13 -11.92 -5.48
N ARG A 53 -9.23 -10.92 -5.53
CA ARG A 53 -9.62 -9.51 -5.70
C ARG A 53 -9.31 -8.99 -7.09
N SER A 54 -10.29 -8.32 -7.67
CA SER A 54 -10.11 -7.59 -8.92
C SER A 54 -9.30 -6.31 -8.69
N VAL A 55 -8.65 -5.82 -9.75
CA VAL A 55 -7.96 -4.52 -9.73
C VAL A 55 -8.89 -3.40 -9.26
N ASP A 56 -10.14 -3.41 -9.70
CA ASP A 56 -11.14 -2.40 -9.34
C ASP A 56 -11.45 -2.40 -7.83
N GLU A 57 -11.58 -3.58 -7.22
CA GLU A 57 -11.78 -3.68 -5.77
C GLU A 57 -10.57 -3.17 -4.99
N VAL A 58 -9.36 -3.59 -5.39
CA VAL A 58 -8.12 -3.21 -4.69
C VAL A 58 -7.87 -1.70 -4.81
N VAL A 59 -8.00 -1.13 -6.01
CA VAL A 59 -7.73 0.29 -6.26
C VAL A 59 -8.76 1.18 -5.57
N ARG A 60 -10.05 0.82 -5.61
CA ARG A 60 -11.08 1.58 -4.89
C ARG A 60 -10.86 1.56 -3.39
N ALA A 61 -10.54 0.39 -2.82
CA ALA A 61 -10.21 0.30 -1.41
C ALA A 61 -9.01 1.20 -1.06
N ALA A 62 -7.93 1.15 -1.84
CA ALA A 62 -6.75 1.99 -1.61
C ALA A 62 -7.05 3.49 -1.68
N ILE A 63 -7.93 3.91 -2.59
CA ILE A 63 -8.36 5.31 -2.71
C ILE A 63 -9.23 5.73 -1.53
N GLN A 64 -10.20 4.89 -1.14
CA GLN A 64 -11.16 5.19 -0.08
C GLN A 64 -10.50 5.23 1.30
N GLU A 65 -9.50 4.38 1.51
CA GLU A 65 -8.71 4.30 2.75
C GLU A 65 -7.52 5.29 2.77
N ASP A 66 -7.40 6.14 1.74
CA ASP A 66 -6.27 7.06 1.52
C ASP A 66 -4.91 6.38 1.78
N ALA A 67 -4.75 5.16 1.27
CA ALA A 67 -3.62 4.29 1.59
C ALA A 67 -2.30 4.83 1.03
N ASP A 68 -1.20 4.59 1.74
CA ASP A 68 0.15 4.94 1.28
C ASP A 68 0.68 3.90 0.27
N ALA A 69 0.26 2.64 0.42
CA ALA A 69 0.67 1.57 -0.47
C ALA A 69 -0.35 0.43 -0.60
N ILE A 70 -0.15 -0.38 -1.65
CA ILE A 70 -0.82 -1.64 -1.90
C ILE A 70 0.24 -2.74 -1.93
N ALA A 71 0.04 -3.82 -1.18
CA ALA A 71 0.87 -5.02 -1.25
C ALA A 71 0.06 -6.22 -1.78
N LEU A 72 0.51 -6.77 -2.90
CA LEU A 72 -0.20 -7.81 -3.64
C LEU A 72 0.57 -9.13 -3.63
N SER A 73 -0.16 -10.24 -3.57
CA SER A 73 0.37 -11.57 -3.92
C SER A 73 -0.27 -12.11 -5.19
N SER A 74 0.53 -12.72 -6.07
CA SER A 74 0.04 -13.37 -7.29
C SER A 74 0.77 -14.68 -7.58
N TYR A 75 0.06 -15.81 -7.45
CA TYR A 75 0.58 -17.17 -7.63
C TYR A 75 -0.11 -17.95 -8.77
N GLN A 76 -1.02 -17.32 -9.52
CA GLN A 76 -1.78 -17.95 -10.61
C GLN A 76 -1.37 -17.49 -12.00
N GLY A 77 -0.36 -16.62 -12.11
CA GLY A 77 0.02 -15.98 -13.37
C GLY A 77 -0.89 -14.79 -13.72
N GLY A 78 -0.68 -14.21 -14.91
CA GLY A 78 -1.37 -12.97 -15.32
C GLY A 78 -0.95 -11.74 -14.50
N HIS A 79 0.13 -11.86 -13.71
CA HIS A 79 0.66 -10.79 -12.87
C HIS A 79 1.10 -9.59 -13.71
N MET A 80 1.65 -9.81 -14.90
CA MET A 80 2.10 -8.73 -15.78
C MET A 80 0.96 -7.76 -16.10
N GLU A 81 -0.15 -8.28 -16.61
CA GLU A 81 -1.34 -7.51 -16.95
C GLU A 81 -2.00 -6.95 -15.69
N TYR A 82 -2.09 -7.77 -14.62
CA TYR A 82 -2.72 -7.36 -13.37
C TYR A 82 -2.02 -6.16 -12.73
N PHE A 83 -0.70 -6.21 -12.55
CA PHE A 83 0.07 -5.13 -11.94
C PHE A 83 0.09 -3.87 -12.81
N ARG A 84 0.25 -4.00 -14.14
CA ARG A 84 0.16 -2.84 -15.04
C ARG A 84 -1.20 -2.18 -14.94
N TYR A 85 -2.27 -2.97 -14.92
CA TYR A 85 -3.61 -2.42 -14.81
C TYR A 85 -3.86 -1.75 -13.46
N VAL A 86 -3.28 -2.23 -12.35
CA VAL A 86 -3.32 -1.51 -11.06
C VAL A 86 -2.66 -0.15 -11.18
N ILE A 87 -1.46 -0.08 -11.77
CA ILE A 87 -0.71 1.18 -11.96
C ILE A 87 -1.51 2.16 -12.82
N ASP A 88 -2.02 1.71 -13.97
CA ASP A 88 -2.80 2.54 -14.90
C ASP A 88 -4.09 3.04 -14.24
N LYS A 89 -4.77 2.17 -13.48
CA LYS A 89 -6.01 2.52 -12.78
C LYS A 89 -5.74 3.55 -11.69
N LEU A 90 -4.71 3.39 -10.87
CA LEU A 90 -4.30 4.40 -9.89
C LEU A 90 -4.02 5.75 -10.55
N ALA A 91 -3.28 5.75 -11.67
CA ALA A 91 -3.01 6.96 -12.43
C ALA A 91 -4.29 7.63 -12.96
N SER A 92 -5.27 6.84 -13.42
CA SER A 92 -6.56 7.35 -13.90
C SER A 92 -7.43 8.04 -12.83
N PHE A 93 -7.16 7.79 -11.54
CA PHE A 93 -7.78 8.47 -10.39
C PHE A 93 -6.85 9.55 -9.76
N GLY A 94 -5.75 9.89 -10.46
CA GLY A 94 -4.70 10.79 -9.98
C GLY A 94 -3.95 10.27 -8.75
N ALA A 95 -4.08 8.97 -8.44
CA ALA A 95 -3.60 8.35 -7.21
C ALA A 95 -2.22 7.69 -7.38
N SER A 96 -1.42 8.11 -8.36
CA SER A 96 -0.09 7.52 -8.65
C SER A 96 0.92 7.58 -7.49
N HIS A 97 0.67 8.41 -6.47
CA HIS A 97 1.43 8.41 -5.22
C HIS A 97 1.31 7.11 -4.40
N ILE A 98 0.24 6.33 -4.56
CA ILE A 98 0.06 5.07 -3.84
C ILE A 98 1.04 4.06 -4.42
N GLN A 99 2.00 3.63 -3.61
CA GLN A 99 3.04 2.70 -4.07
C GLN A 99 2.48 1.28 -4.19
N VAL A 100 2.91 0.54 -5.21
CA VAL A 100 2.50 -0.86 -5.40
C VAL A 100 3.67 -1.79 -5.13
N PHE A 101 3.48 -2.75 -4.25
CA PHE A 101 4.41 -3.82 -3.91
C PHE A 101 3.83 -5.16 -4.31
N GLY A 102 4.69 -6.12 -4.66
CA GLY A 102 4.23 -7.44 -5.10
C GLY A 102 5.15 -8.59 -4.71
N GLY A 103 4.59 -9.80 -4.75
CA GLY A 103 5.34 -11.05 -4.69
C GLY A 103 4.51 -12.21 -5.25
N GLY A 104 5.17 -13.25 -5.78
CA GLY A 104 4.48 -14.38 -6.40
C GLY A 104 5.23 -15.70 -6.31
N GLY A 105 6.19 -15.79 -5.38
CA GLY A 105 7.13 -16.89 -5.35
C GLY A 105 7.92 -16.98 -6.66
N GLY A 106 8.11 -18.19 -7.17
CA GLY A 106 8.75 -18.42 -8.48
C GLY A 106 7.83 -18.21 -9.68
N THR A 107 6.58 -17.76 -9.48
CA THR A 107 5.64 -17.48 -10.59
C THR A 107 6.04 -16.22 -11.37
N ILE A 108 6.62 -15.24 -10.67
CA ILE A 108 7.13 -14.00 -11.26
C ILE A 108 8.63 -14.17 -11.43
N THR A 109 9.10 -14.18 -12.67
CA THR A 109 10.54 -14.26 -12.98
C THR A 109 11.27 -12.97 -12.62
N LEU A 110 12.60 -13.02 -12.54
CA LEU A 110 13.41 -11.82 -12.28
C LEU A 110 13.29 -10.77 -13.40
N GLU A 111 13.12 -11.21 -14.65
CA GLU A 111 12.94 -10.32 -15.80
C GLU A 111 11.59 -9.60 -15.73
N GLU A 112 10.51 -10.34 -15.50
CA GLU A 112 9.17 -9.78 -15.29
C GLU A 112 9.11 -8.85 -14.08
N ALA A 113 9.80 -9.19 -13.00
CA ALA A 113 9.92 -8.34 -11.81
C ALA A 113 10.60 -7.01 -12.15
N SER A 114 11.67 -7.03 -12.96
CA SER A 114 12.33 -5.81 -13.44
C SER A 114 11.40 -4.99 -14.31
N GLU A 115 10.73 -5.63 -15.26
CA GLU A 115 9.82 -4.96 -16.20
C GLU A 115 8.63 -4.30 -15.48
N LEU A 116 8.04 -4.97 -14.48
CA LEU A 116 6.99 -4.40 -13.64
C LEU A 116 7.48 -3.20 -12.81
N GLN A 117 8.71 -3.28 -12.30
CA GLN A 117 9.28 -2.16 -11.55
C GLN A 117 9.58 -0.96 -12.45
N ASP A 118 10.09 -1.20 -13.65
CA ASP A 118 10.32 -0.15 -14.66
C ASP A 118 9.00 0.49 -15.10
N TYR A 119 7.90 -0.27 -15.11
CA TYR A 119 6.55 0.23 -15.41
C TYR A 119 5.97 1.14 -14.31
N GLY A 120 6.37 0.94 -13.05
CA GLY A 120 5.91 1.76 -11.92
C GLY A 120 5.61 1.00 -10.63
N VAL A 121 5.77 -0.33 -10.59
CA VAL A 121 5.69 -1.07 -9.33
C VAL A 121 6.89 -0.71 -8.45
N ALA A 122 6.67 -0.34 -7.19
CA ALA A 122 7.73 0.13 -6.30
C ALA A 122 8.77 -0.97 -6.00
N ARG A 123 8.30 -2.20 -5.80
CA ARG A 123 9.17 -3.38 -5.61
C ARG A 123 8.39 -4.68 -5.80
N ILE A 124 8.97 -5.61 -6.55
CA ILE A 124 8.59 -7.03 -6.53
C ILE A 124 9.62 -7.79 -5.70
N TYR A 125 9.15 -8.54 -4.70
CA TYR A 125 10.01 -9.38 -3.87
C TYR A 125 10.05 -10.81 -4.43
N HIS A 126 11.22 -11.20 -4.94
CA HIS A 126 11.46 -12.55 -5.47
C HIS A 126 11.91 -13.50 -4.32
N PRO A 127 11.71 -14.84 -4.42
CA PRO A 127 12.22 -15.79 -3.41
C PRO A 127 13.70 -15.63 -3.07
N GLU A 128 14.52 -15.22 -4.04
CA GLU A 128 15.92 -14.89 -3.79
C GLU A 128 16.12 -13.76 -2.79
N ASP A 129 15.27 -12.74 -2.80
CA ASP A 129 15.31 -11.66 -1.82
C ASP A 129 15.00 -12.20 -0.43
N GLY A 130 14.02 -13.10 -0.31
CA GLY A 130 13.67 -13.77 0.95
C GLY A 130 14.81 -14.62 1.50
N MET A 131 15.58 -15.29 0.65
CA MET A 131 16.76 -16.05 1.07
C MET A 131 17.93 -15.15 1.49
N LYS A 132 18.12 -14.00 0.82
CA LYS A 132 19.24 -13.08 1.09
C LYS A 132 19.00 -12.17 2.28
N MET A 133 17.78 -11.65 2.42
CA MET A 133 17.40 -10.66 3.43
C MET A 133 16.72 -11.29 4.66
N GLY A 134 15.95 -12.35 4.45
CA GLY A 134 14.98 -12.83 5.43
C GLY A 134 13.67 -12.01 5.40
N LEU A 135 12.57 -12.66 5.82
CA LEU A 135 11.23 -12.09 5.72
C LEU A 135 11.05 -10.79 6.51
N VAL A 136 11.65 -10.70 7.71
CA VAL A 136 11.51 -9.52 8.56
C VAL A 136 12.16 -8.30 7.91
N ASP A 137 13.36 -8.44 7.35
CA ASP A 137 14.08 -7.32 6.74
C ASP A 137 13.51 -6.95 5.36
N MET A 138 12.89 -7.89 4.65
CA MET A 138 12.05 -7.55 3.48
C MET A 138 10.89 -6.62 3.87
N ILE A 139 10.21 -6.90 4.97
CA ILE A 139 9.10 -6.06 5.43
C ILE A 139 9.61 -4.70 5.92
N LYS A 140 10.76 -4.63 6.60
CA LYS A 140 11.38 -3.34 6.94
C LYS A 140 11.72 -2.52 5.69
N ASP A 141 12.24 -3.15 4.64
CA ASP A 141 12.50 -2.49 3.37
C ASP A 141 11.20 -1.98 2.72
N LEU A 142 10.13 -2.78 2.72
CA LEU A 142 8.80 -2.37 2.24
C LEU A 142 8.29 -1.14 2.99
N VAL A 143 8.29 -1.20 4.33
CA VAL A 143 7.81 -0.10 5.19
C VAL A 143 8.65 1.15 4.99
N LYS A 144 9.98 1.01 4.90
CA LYS A 144 10.89 2.14 4.65
C LYS A 144 10.66 2.78 3.28
N ARG A 145 10.41 1.99 2.23
CA ARG A 145 10.09 2.50 0.88
C ARG A 145 8.76 3.22 0.86
N CYS A 146 7.75 2.65 1.53
CA CYS A 146 6.45 3.24 1.74
C CYS A 146 6.59 4.63 2.39
N ASP A 147 7.29 4.69 3.53
CA ASP A 147 7.52 5.94 4.27
C ASP A 147 8.23 7.02 3.43
N ASN A 148 9.31 6.66 2.73
CA ASN A 148 10.04 7.58 1.85
C ASN A 148 9.22 8.03 0.63
N GLY A 149 8.22 7.23 0.25
CA GLY A 149 7.35 7.49 -0.88
C GLY A 149 6.20 8.44 -0.56
N VAL A 150 5.97 8.75 0.72
CA VAL A 150 4.84 9.59 1.09
C VAL A 150 5.13 11.04 0.75
N VAL A 151 4.53 11.49 -0.36
CA VAL A 151 4.57 12.87 -0.82
C VAL A 151 3.35 13.61 -0.25
N GLY A 152 3.49 14.90 0.04
CA GLY A 152 2.36 15.76 0.40
C GLY A 152 1.21 15.60 -0.60
N LYS A 153 0.06 15.15 -0.11
CA LYS A 153 -1.10 14.82 -0.93
C LYS A 153 -1.81 16.12 -1.30
N ASN A 154 -1.71 16.54 -2.57
CA ASN A 154 -2.59 17.59 -3.07
C ASN A 154 -4.05 17.11 -2.97
N LEU A 155 -4.96 18.03 -2.65
CA LEU A 155 -6.39 17.76 -2.71
C LEU A 155 -6.74 17.29 -4.11
N SER A 156 -7.27 16.08 -4.19
CA SER A 156 -7.69 15.45 -5.43
C SER A 156 -8.83 16.23 -6.09
N GLU A 157 -8.99 16.17 -7.41
CA GLU A 157 -10.19 16.68 -8.09
C GLU A 157 -11.36 15.66 -8.03
N TYR A 158 -11.06 14.39 -7.73
CA TYR A 158 -12.05 13.32 -7.61
C TYR A 158 -12.79 13.39 -6.26
N PRO A 159 -14.13 13.48 -6.24
CA PRO A 159 -14.90 13.66 -5.00
C PRO A 159 -14.70 12.57 -3.95
N GLU A 160 -14.66 11.30 -4.36
CA GLU A 160 -14.46 10.17 -3.45
C GLU A 160 -13.09 10.22 -2.75
N ARG A 161 -12.06 10.65 -3.48
CA ARG A 161 -10.71 10.79 -2.94
C ARG A 161 -10.56 12.05 -2.10
N GLN A 162 -11.22 13.16 -2.45
CA GLN A 162 -11.28 14.35 -1.59
C GLN A 162 -11.87 14.00 -0.23
N LEU A 163 -12.94 13.20 -0.21
CA LEU A 163 -13.55 12.75 1.04
C LEU A 163 -12.56 11.91 1.87
N ALA A 164 -11.91 10.91 1.26
CA ALA A 164 -10.91 10.08 1.92
C ALA A 164 -9.77 10.91 2.52
N GLN A 165 -9.15 11.79 1.71
CA GLN A 165 -8.07 12.68 2.16
C GLN A 165 -8.50 13.61 3.30
N ARG A 166 -9.75 14.07 3.29
CA ARG A 166 -10.30 14.91 4.37
C ARG A 166 -10.52 14.13 5.65
N LEU A 167 -10.99 12.88 5.56
CA LEU A 167 -11.10 12.00 6.73
C LEU A 167 -9.72 11.76 7.35
N THR A 168 -8.71 11.49 6.51
CA THR A 168 -7.31 11.39 6.95
C THR A 168 -6.82 12.68 7.58
N ALA A 169 -7.06 13.85 6.99
CA ALA A 169 -6.65 15.12 7.57
C ALA A 169 -7.33 15.43 8.92
N ILE A 170 -8.57 14.95 9.12
CA ILE A 170 -9.26 15.03 10.41
C ILE A 170 -8.62 14.09 11.43
N GLU A 171 -8.38 12.84 11.04
CA GLU A 171 -7.75 11.83 11.92
C GLU A 171 -6.32 12.22 12.32
N GLU A 172 -5.62 12.88 11.40
CA GLU A 172 -4.24 13.33 11.59
C GLU A 172 -4.11 14.73 12.23
N ASP A 173 -5.23 15.30 12.73
CA ASP A 173 -5.30 16.64 13.32
C ASP A 173 -4.66 17.75 12.45
N GLN A 174 -4.76 17.61 11.12
CA GLN A 174 -4.18 18.53 10.14
C GLN A 174 -5.10 19.69 9.75
N LEU A 175 -6.38 19.64 10.12
CA LEU A 175 -7.34 20.71 9.88
C LEU A 175 -7.44 21.64 11.09
N SER A 176 -7.41 22.95 10.83
CA SER A 176 -7.68 23.97 11.84
C SER A 176 -9.15 23.96 12.29
N GLU A 177 -9.43 24.52 13.47
CA GLU A 177 -10.82 24.67 13.96
C GLU A 177 -11.71 25.44 12.97
N ASP A 178 -11.16 26.48 12.31
CA ASP A 178 -11.87 27.27 11.32
C ASP A 178 -12.26 26.43 10.08
N GLU A 179 -11.35 25.58 9.60
CA GLU A 179 -11.63 24.66 8.49
C GLU A 179 -12.70 23.63 8.86
N LEU A 180 -12.64 23.06 10.07
CA LEU A 180 -13.65 22.12 10.57
C LEU A 180 -15.04 22.77 10.69
N VAL A 181 -15.11 24.04 11.09
CA VAL A 181 -16.38 24.79 11.14
C VAL A 181 -16.94 25.00 9.74
N GLN A 182 -16.10 25.34 8.76
CA GLN A 182 -16.52 25.48 7.36
C GLN A 182 -17.05 24.16 6.78
N GLU A 183 -16.38 23.05 7.06
CA GLU A 183 -16.83 21.71 6.62
C GLU A 183 -18.19 21.33 7.24
N ARG A 184 -18.37 21.57 8.55
CA ARG A 184 -19.66 21.34 9.22
C ARG A 184 -20.79 22.18 8.63
N ALA A 185 -20.50 23.41 8.22
CA ALA A 185 -21.48 24.27 7.56
C ALA A 185 -21.85 23.72 6.17
N ARG A 186 -20.87 23.23 5.42
CA ARG A 186 -21.07 22.65 4.09
C ARG A 186 -21.96 21.40 4.10
N TRP A 187 -21.86 20.56 5.14
CA TRP A 187 -22.65 19.32 5.25
C TRP A 187 -24.08 19.53 5.76
N LYS A 188 -24.38 20.70 6.33
CA LYS A 188 -25.73 21.06 6.78
C LYS A 188 -26.59 21.68 5.67
N ALA A 189 -25.98 22.06 4.54
CA ALA A 189 -26.63 22.65 3.37
C ALA A 189 -27.03 21.56 2.36
#